data_AF-A0A7Z9G7H3-F1
#
_entry.id   AF-A0A7Z9G7H3-F1
#
_cell.length_a   1.000
_cell.length_b   1.000
_cell.length_c   1.000
_cell.angle_alpha   90.00
_cell.angle_beta   90.00
_cell.angle_gamma   90.00
#
_symmetry.space_group_name_H-M   'P 1'
#
loop_
_entity.id
_entity.type
_entity.pdbx_description
1 polymer ?
#
loop_
_entity_poly.entity_id
_entity_poly.type
_entity_poly.pdbx_seq_one_letter_code
_entity_poly.pdbx_strand_id
1 'polypeptide(L)'
;MSETVITEAQKQFLQRAVARKRLFWVLSMLGVAIGIGLATWFLWERSQNPEYALGTRMVLVVLILLNARQNLRQYKYAQAIEAMKEFNP
;
A
#
# COMPACT_ATOMS: atom_id res chain seq x y z
N MET A 1 -17.41 6.01 30.25
CA MET A 1 -16.36 5.87 29.23
C MET A 1 -15.81 4.47 29.36
N SER A 2 -16.01 3.60 28.37
CA SER A 2 -15.44 2.25 28.39
C SER A 2 -13.94 2.36 28.14
N GLU A 3 -13.13 2.10 29.17
CA GLU A 3 -11.71 1.81 28.98
C GLU A 3 -11.64 0.59 28.06
N THR A 4 -11.26 0.80 26.80
CA THR A 4 -10.97 -0.28 25.88
C THR A 4 -9.69 -0.95 26.37
N VAL A 5 -9.84 -2.00 27.18
CA VAL A 5 -8.73 -2.87 27.58
C VAL A 5 -8.15 -3.48 26.31
N ILE A 6 -6.98 -3.00 25.88
CA ILE A 6 -6.26 -3.56 24.74
C ILE A 6 -5.79 -4.96 25.13
N THR A 7 -6.29 -5.96 24.43
CA THR A 7 -5.88 -7.35 24.64
C THR A 7 -4.41 -7.54 24.22
N GLU A 8 -3.71 -8.50 24.83
CA GLU A 8 -2.32 -8.81 24.49
C GLU A 8 -2.14 -9.14 22.99
N ALA A 9 -3.13 -9.76 22.36
CA ALA A 9 -3.14 -10.01 20.92
C ALA A 9 -3.13 -8.72 20.09
N GLN A 10 -3.91 -7.72 20.49
CA GLN A 10 -3.93 -6.40 19.85
C GLN A 10 -2.60 -5.67 20.05
N LYS A 11 -2.00 -5.76 21.25
CA LYS A 11 -0.69 -5.17 21.54
C LYS A 11 0.41 -5.76 20.65
N GLN A 12 0.46 -7.08 20.51
CA GLN A 12 1.41 -7.76 19.62
C GLN A 12 1.17 -7.40 18.14
N PHE A 13 -0.10 -7.28 17.73
CA PHE A 13 -0.44 -6.84 16.37
C PHE A 13 0.07 -5.43 16.08
N LEU A 14 -0.17 -4.47 17.00
CA LEU A 14 0.29 -3.09 16.87
C LEU A 14 1.81 -3.00 16.80
N GLN A 15 2.52 -3.73 17.66
CA GLN A 15 3.99 -3.80 17.64
C GLN A 15 4.52 -4.33 16.31
N ARG A 16 3.94 -5.41 15.79
CA ARG A 16 4.32 -5.96 14.47
C ARG A 16 3.96 -5.03 13.32
N ALA A 17 2.90 -4.23 13.43
CA ALA A 17 2.52 -3.24 12.44
C ALA A 17 3.56 -2.11 12.37
N VAL A 18 3.98 -1.57 13.52
CA VAL A 18 5.01 -0.54 13.62
C VAL A 18 6.37 -1.07 13.13
N ALA A 19 6.75 -2.29 13.53
CA ALA A 19 8.01 -2.90 13.09
C ALA A 19 8.11 -3.04 11.55
N ARG A 20 6.98 -3.25 10.87
CA ARG A 20 6.90 -3.39 9.41
C ARG A 20 6.59 -2.09 8.67
N LYS A 21 6.55 -0.95 9.35
CA LYS A 21 6.26 0.37 8.74
C LYS A 21 7.12 0.65 7.50
N ARG A 22 8.44 0.48 7.60
CA ARG A 22 9.36 0.72 6.48
C ARG A 22 9.09 -0.20 5.28
N LEU A 23 8.73 -1.47 5.53
CA LEU A 23 8.39 -2.43 4.48
C LEU A 23 7.15 -1.98 3.68
N PHE A 24 6.09 -1.54 4.36
CA PHE A 24 4.89 -1.05 3.68
C PHE A 24 5.16 0.17 2.79
N TRP A 25 6.04 1.07 3.23
CA TRP A 25 6.43 2.22 2.42
C TRP A 25 7.18 1.80 1.16
N VAL A 26 8.17 0.90 1.29
CA VAL A 26 8.94 0.38 0.15
C VAL A 26 8.04 -0.36 -0.83
N LEU A 27 7.16 -1.25 -0.35
CA LEU A 27 6.22 -1.98 -1.20
C LEU A 27 5.24 -1.04 -1.93
N SER A 28 4.82 0.04 -1.28
CA SER A 28 3.99 1.07 -1.92
C SER A 28 4.74 1.75 -3.06
N MET A 29 5.96 2.22 -2.82
CA MET A 29 6.77 2.89 -3.85
C MET A 29 7.07 1.98 -5.05
N LEU A 30 7.45 0.73 -4.78
CA LEU A 30 7.69 -0.26 -5.84
C LEU A 30 6.42 -0.54 -6.65
N GLY A 31 5.28 -0.72 -5.97
CA GLY A 31 4.01 -0.93 -6.64
C GLY A 31 3.59 0.25 -7.52
N VAL A 32 3.80 1.49 -7.06
CA VAL A 32 3.55 2.70 -7.87
C VAL A 32 4.46 2.73 -9.09
N ALA A 33 5.77 2.50 -8.91
CA ALA A 33 6.74 2.52 -10.01
C ALA A 33 6.40 1.47 -11.08
N ILE A 34 6.10 0.24 -10.66
CA ILE A 34 5.71 -0.85 -11.57
C ILE A 34 4.39 -0.53 -12.28
N GLY A 35 3.38 -0.06 -11.54
CA GLY A 35 2.07 0.27 -12.10
C GLY A 35 2.16 1.38 -13.16
N ILE A 36 2.93 2.45 -12.89
CA ILE A 36 3.16 3.53 -13.85
C ILE A 36 3.94 3.02 -15.06
N GLY A 37 5.02 2.27 -14.84
CA GLY A 37 5.83 1.72 -15.94
C GLY A 37 5.01 0.84 -16.89
N LEU A 38 4.18 -0.05 -16.34
CA LEU A 38 3.29 -0.89 -17.13
C LEU A 38 2.20 -0.08 -17.84
N ALA A 39 1.60 0.92 -17.19
CA ALA A 39 0.62 1.79 -17.82
C ALA A 39 1.21 2.50 -19.05
N THR A 40 2.38 3.12 -18.88
CA THR A 40 3.08 3.82 -19.97
C THR A 40 3.43 2.86 -21.09
N TRP A 41 3.95 1.67 -20.76
CA TRP A 41 4.28 0.65 -21.74
C TRP A 41 3.06 0.18 -22.53
N PHE A 42 1.94 -0.13 -21.86
CA PHE A 42 0.73 -0.60 -22.53
C PHE A 42 0.06 0.48 -23.38
N LEU A 43 0.13 1.75 -22.97
CA LEU A 43 -0.36 2.86 -23.77
C LEU A 43 0.49 3.07 -25.03
N TRP A 44 1.81 2.95 -24.91
CA TRP A 44 2.73 3.00 -26.06
C TRP A 44 2.54 1.82 -27.01
N GLU A 45 2.27 0.63 -26.49
CA GLU A 45 1.97 -0.54 -27.32
C GLU A 45 0.64 -0.36 -28.06
N ARG A 46 -0.38 0.20 -27.39
CA ARG A 46 -1.71 0.46 -28.00
C ARG A 46 -1.67 1.54 -29.08
N SER A 47 -0.73 2.48 -29.03
CA SER A 47 -0.57 3.50 -30.07
C SER A 47 0.07 2.92 -31.33
N GLN A 48 0.93 1.91 -31.19
CA GLN A 48 1.54 1.19 -32.32
C GLN A 48 0.63 0.10 -32.89
N ASN A 49 -0.11 -0.61 -32.03
CA ASN A 49 -0.92 -1.76 -32.38
C ASN A 49 -2.38 -1.56 -31.96
N PRO A 50 -3.29 -1.17 -32.89
CA PRO A 50 -4.69 -0.90 -32.56
C PRO A 50 -5.47 -2.10 -32.01
N GLU A 51 -5.07 -3.32 -32.39
CA GLU A 51 -5.66 -4.59 -31.91
C GLU A 51 -5.18 -4.98 -30.50
N TYR A 52 -4.29 -4.19 -29.90
CA TYR A 52 -3.78 -4.48 -28.57
C TYR A 52 -4.90 -4.45 -27.52
N ALA A 53 -5.15 -5.58 -26.87
CA ALA A 53 -6.17 -5.73 -25.83
C ALA A 53 -5.76 -4.98 -24.53
N LEU A 54 -5.94 -3.67 -24.53
CA LEU A 54 -5.55 -2.76 -23.46
C LEU A 54 -6.41 -2.97 -22.20
N GLY A 55 -7.71 -3.24 -22.36
CA GLY A 55 -8.68 -3.32 -21.25
C GLY A 55 -8.25 -4.28 -20.14
N THR A 56 -8.03 -5.56 -20.46
CA THR A 56 -7.64 -6.59 -19.48
C THR A 56 -6.32 -6.27 -18.79
N ARG A 57 -5.37 -5.66 -19.51
CA ARG A 57 -4.06 -5.30 -18.97
C ARG A 57 -4.12 -4.10 -18.04
N MET A 58 -5.00 -3.13 -18.33
CA MET A 58 -5.23 -2.00 -17.43
C MET A 58 -5.88 -2.42 -16.11
N VAL A 59 -6.68 -3.50 -16.08
CA VAL A 59 -7.16 -4.08 -14.83
C VAL A 59 -6.00 -4.49 -13.93
N LEU A 60 -4.96 -5.15 -14.49
CA LEU A 60 -3.77 -5.52 -13.72
C LEU A 60 -3.04 -4.30 -13.16
N VAL A 61 -2.87 -3.26 -13.98
CA VAL A 61 -2.29 -1.98 -13.53
C VAL A 61 -3.08 -1.40 -12.35
N VAL A 62 -4.41 -1.36 -12.46
CA VAL A 62 -5.27 -0.86 -11.39
C VAL A 62 -5.10 -1.69 -10.11
N LEU A 63 -5.07 -3.02 -10.21
CA LEU A 63 -4.86 -3.90 -9.05
C LEU A 63 -3.50 -3.64 -8.38
N ILE A 64 -2.43 -3.45 -9.16
CA ILE A 64 -1.10 -3.11 -8.64
C ILE A 64 -1.14 -1.77 -7.89
N LEU A 65 -1.74 -0.74 -8.49
CA LEU A 65 -1.84 0.58 -7.87
C LEU A 65 -2.75 0.57 -6.61
N LEU A 66 -3.82 -0.22 -6.61
CA LEU A 66 -4.67 -0.42 -5.45
C LEU A 66 -3.91 -1.09 -4.30
N ASN A 67 -3.09 -2.11 -4.61
CA ASN A 67 -2.22 -2.74 -3.61
C ASN A 67 -1.20 -1.74 -3.05
N ALA A 68 -0.57 -0.95 -3.92
CA ALA A 68 0.35 0.11 -3.50
C ALA A 68 -0.33 1.13 -2.57
N ARG A 69 -1.58 1.52 -2.87
CA ARG A 69 -2.40 2.39 -2.01
C ARG A 69 -2.74 1.75 -0.67
N GLN A 70 -3.02 0.45 -0.64
CA GLN A 70 -3.26 -0.29 0.61
C GLN A 70 -2.00 -0.31 1.47
N ASN A 71 -0.83 -0.57 0.89
CA ASN A 71 0.46 -0.53 1.59
C ASN A 71 0.75 0.86 2.15
N LEU A 72 0.49 1.94 1.39
CA LEU A 72 0.63 3.31 1.89
C LEU A 72 -0.29 3.59 3.08
N ARG A 73 -1.52 3.05 3.06
CA ARG A 73 -2.46 3.22 4.16
C ARG A 73 -1.97 2.51 5.42
N GLN A 74 -1.42 1.30 5.30
CA GLN A 74 -0.82 0.57 6.42
C GLN A 74 0.40 1.31 6.98
N TYR A 75 1.23 1.92 6.12
CA TYR A 75 2.30 2.80 6.54
C TYR A 75 1.78 3.98 7.38
N LYS A 76 0.76 4.70 6.90
CA LYS A 76 0.16 5.84 7.61
C LYS A 76 -0.45 5.43 8.95
N TYR A 77 -1.10 4.27 9.02
CA TYR A 77 -1.63 3.75 10.29
C TYR A 77 -0.51 3.38 11.26
N ALA A 78 0.54 2.69 10.80
CA ALA A 78 1.68 2.37 11.63
C ALA A 78 2.37 3.64 12.18
N GLN A 79 2.48 4.69 11.35
CA GLN A 79 3.00 6.00 11.77
C GLN A 79 2.11 6.67 12.82
N ALA A 80 0.79 6.65 12.64
CA ALA A 80 -0.14 7.23 13.62
C ALA A 80 -0.09 6.48 14.97
N ILE A 81 -0.02 5.15 14.95
CA ILE A 81 0.10 4.31 16.15
C ILE A 81 1.40 4.63 16.91
N GLU A 82 2.51 4.77 16.18
CA GLU A 82 3.81 5.11 16.77
C GLU A 82 3.79 6.50 17.41
N ALA A 83 3.23 7.51 16.73
CA ALA A 83 3.09 8.86 17.27
C ALA A 83 2.23 8.91 18.55
N MET A 84 1.16 8.10 18.63
CA MET A 84 0.34 7.99 19.85
C MET A 84 1.12 7.36 21.01
N LYS A 85 2.01 6.40 20.74
CA LYS A 85 2.86 5.79 21.76
C LYS A 85 3.87 6.79 22.32
N GLU A 86 4.42 7.65 21.47
CA GLU A 86 5.40 8.67 21.87
C GLU A 86 4.78 9.81 22.69
N PHE A 87 3.47 10.05 22.52
CA PHE A 87 2.72 11.07 23.26
C PHE A 87 2.20 10.61 24.64
N ASN A 88 2.25 9.31 24.95
CA ASN A 88 1.87 8.74 26.25
C ASN A 88 3.06 7.97 26.85
N PRO A 89 4.07 8.69 27.39
CA PRO A 89 5.29 8.10 27.94
C PRO A 89 5.04 7.22 29.16
#